data_AF-Q5DHM5-F1
#
_entry.id   AF-Q5DHM5-F1
#
_cell.length_a   1.000
_cell.length_b   1.000
_cell.length_c   1.000
_cell.angle_alpha   90.00
_cell.angle_beta   90.00
_cell.angle_gamma   90.00
#
_symmetry.space_group_name_H-M   'P 1'
#
loop_
_entity.id
_entity.type
_entity.pdbx_description
1 polymer ?
#
loop_
_entity_poly.entity_id
_entity_poly.type
_entity_poly.pdbx_seq_one_letter_code
_entity_poly.pdbx_strand_id
1 'polypeptide(L)'
;MSLLYSSAAELLRHFWACFPVTTHQLAEKLDRVAASLVRFRTTKVAHFAASVDPFVRTKSNTHSVDSSEDLSNKRNPGPISYRSSVTSHLESMLDSAQNKYSEWKTRYSQ
;
A
#
# COMPACT_ATOMS: atom_id res chain seq x y z
N MET A 1 1.26 -15.86 1.78
CA MET A 1 1.10 -14.66 2.64
C MET A 1 2.31 -14.39 3.51
N SER A 2 2.91 -15.41 4.13
CA SER A 2 4.05 -15.26 5.06
C SER A 2 5.22 -14.46 4.47
N LEU A 3 5.65 -14.72 3.24
CA LEU A 3 6.81 -14.04 2.65
C LEU A 3 6.62 -12.52 2.46
N LEU A 4 5.41 -12.07 2.11
CA LEU A 4 5.11 -10.64 1.96
C LEU A 4 5.21 -9.93 3.31
N TYR A 5 4.62 -10.55 4.34
CA TYR A 5 4.67 -10.06 5.72
C TYR A 5 6.09 -10.11 6.29
N SER A 6 6.84 -11.20 6.11
CA SER A 6 8.23 -11.31 6.55
C SER A 6 9.12 -10.26 5.91
N SER A 7 8.97 -10.04 4.60
CA SER A 7 9.73 -9.01 3.87
C SER A 7 9.39 -7.60 4.38
N ALA A 8 8.11 -7.33 4.62
CA ALA A 8 7.68 -6.04 5.15
C ALA A 8 8.14 -5.82 6.59
N ALA A 9 8.02 -6.83 7.45
CA ALA A 9 8.44 -6.78 8.84
C ALA A 9 9.95 -6.50 8.96
N GLU A 10 10.75 -7.12 8.11
CA GLU A 10 12.19 -6.90 8.02
C GLU A 10 12.52 -5.44 7.63
N LEU A 11 11.83 -4.91 6.61
CA LEU A 11 12.00 -3.54 6.16
C LEU A 11 11.56 -2.53 7.23
N LEU A 12 10.43 -2.80 7.89
CA LEU A 12 9.94 -2.00 9.02
C LEU A 12 10.90 -2.06 10.20
N ARG A 13 11.49 -3.22 10.51
CA ARG A 13 12.50 -3.33 11.56
C ARG A 13 13.71 -2.44 11.25
N HIS A 14 14.19 -2.43 10.00
CA HIS A 14 15.26 -1.52 9.60
C HIS A 14 14.86 -0.05 9.71
N PHE A 15 13.61 0.28 9.39
CA PHE A 15 13.06 1.62 9.54
C PHE A 15 13.05 2.06 11.02
N TRP A 16 12.45 1.26 11.90
CA TRP A 16 12.33 1.56 13.32
C TRP A 16 13.67 1.56 14.04
N ALA A 17 14.64 0.74 13.61
CA ALA A 17 16.01 0.76 14.12
C ALA A 17 16.76 2.06 13.81
N CYS A 18 16.22 2.94 12.95
CA CYS A 18 16.79 4.27 12.73
C CYS A 18 16.37 5.30 13.79
N PHE A 19 15.49 4.94 14.72
CA PHE A 19 15.02 5.85 15.75
C PHE A 19 15.65 5.52 17.12
N PRO A 20 16.06 6.53 17.91
CA PRO A 20 16.09 7.97 17.58
C PRO A 20 17.17 8.31 16.54
N VAL A 21 16.85 9.25 15.63
CA VAL A 21 17.78 9.66 14.56
C VAL A 21 18.80 10.66 15.12
N THR A 22 19.87 10.14 15.72
CA THR A 22 20.89 10.96 16.41
C THR A 22 22.08 11.34 15.53
N THR A 23 22.27 10.65 14.40
CA THR A 23 23.41 10.86 13.50
C THR A 23 22.96 11.09 12.06
N HIS A 24 23.78 11.81 11.28
CA HIS A 24 23.50 12.10 9.88
C HIS A 24 23.44 10.82 9.02
N GLN A 25 24.30 9.84 9.31
CA GLN A 25 24.31 8.55 8.62
C GLN A 25 22.99 7.79 8.84
N LEU A 26 22.37 7.94 10.02
CA LEU A 26 21.08 7.33 10.32
C LEU A 26 19.93 8.05 9.62
N ALA A 27 20.01 9.37 9.46
CA ALA A 27 19.07 10.16 8.68
C ALA A 27 19.09 9.75 7.20
N GLU A 28 20.27 9.63 6.59
CA GLU A 28 20.38 9.14 5.22
C GLU A 28 19.88 7.70 5.05
N LYS A 29 20.17 6.83 6.03
CA LYS A 29 19.66 5.46 6.04
C LYS A 29 18.14 5.45 6.13
N LEU A 30 17.57 6.27 7.00
CA LEU A 30 16.13 6.43 7.15
C LEU A 30 15.48 6.89 5.83
N ASP A 31 16.05 7.89 5.15
CA ASP A 31 15.60 8.33 3.83
C ASP A 31 15.60 7.17 2.80
N ARG A 32 16.69 6.38 2.76
CA ARG A 32 16.79 5.21 1.87
C ARG A 32 15.76 4.12 2.20
N VAL A 33 15.54 3.85 3.48
CA VAL A 33 14.56 2.85 3.92
C VAL A 33 13.12 3.33 3.68
N ALA A 34 12.83 4.61 3.91
CA ALA A 34 11.52 5.21 3.60
C ALA A 34 11.18 5.12 2.10
N ALA A 35 12.13 5.44 1.22
CA ALA A 35 11.97 5.26 -0.22
C ALA A 35 11.76 3.78 -0.61
N SER A 36 12.39 2.87 0.12
CA SER A 36 12.21 1.42 -0.09
C SER A 36 10.82 0.95 0.36
N LEU A 37 10.26 1.50 1.44
CA LEU A 37 8.89 1.23 1.89
C LEU A 37 7.85 1.68 0.84
N VAL A 38 8.03 2.87 0.25
CA VAL A 38 7.15 3.36 -0.83
C VAL A 38 7.18 2.40 -2.03
N ARG A 39 8.38 2.03 -2.48
CA ARG A 39 8.55 1.07 -3.58
C ARG A 39 7.98 -0.31 -3.26
N PHE A 40 8.15 -0.80 -2.04
CA PHE A 40 7.57 -2.07 -1.61
C PHE A 40 6.03 -2.06 -1.70
N ARG A 41 5.39 -0.95 -1.30
CA ARG A 41 3.93 -0.78 -1.41
C ARG A 41 3.46 -0.84 -2.87
N THR A 42 4.09 -0.08 -3.76
CA THR A 42 3.66 0.00 -5.17
C THR A 42 4.01 -1.23 -6.00
N THR A 43 5.07 -1.97 -5.64
CA THR A 43 5.54 -3.11 -6.44
C THR A 43 5.12 -4.46 -5.87
N LYS A 44 5.10 -4.65 -4.56
CA LYS A 44 4.81 -5.97 -3.95
C LYS A 44 3.38 -6.03 -3.46
N VAL A 45 2.96 -5.05 -2.65
CA VAL A 45 1.60 -5.05 -2.07
C VAL A 45 0.56 -4.85 -3.17
N ALA A 46 0.76 -3.89 -4.07
CA ALA A 46 -0.18 -3.66 -5.17
C ALA A 46 -0.29 -4.83 -6.15
N HIS A 47 0.84 -5.44 -6.55
CA HIS A 47 0.83 -6.62 -7.42
C HIS A 47 0.14 -7.82 -6.75
N PHE A 48 0.45 -8.04 -5.46
CA PHE A 48 -0.19 -9.09 -4.70
C PHE A 48 -1.70 -8.85 -4.60
N ALA A 49 -2.10 -7.62 -4.26
CA ALA A 49 -3.50 -7.19 -4.20
C ALA A 49 -4.24 -7.37 -5.54
N ALA A 50 -3.58 -7.12 -6.67
CA ALA A 50 -4.13 -7.36 -8.00
C ALA A 50 -4.24 -8.87 -8.33
N SER A 51 -3.28 -9.70 -7.89
CA SER A 51 -3.32 -11.15 -8.15
C SER A 51 -4.39 -11.89 -7.34
N VAL A 52 -4.82 -11.35 -6.21
CA VAL A 52 -5.86 -11.94 -5.37
C VAL A 52 -7.26 -11.48 -5.75
N ASP A 53 -7.40 -10.53 -6.69
CA ASP A 53 -8.70 -10.10 -7.20
C ASP A 53 -9.19 -11.08 -8.28
N PRO A 54 -10.22 -11.89 -8.02
CA PRO A 54 -10.74 -12.84 -8.99
C PRO A 54 -11.50 -12.15 -10.14
N PHE A 55 -11.81 -10.84 -10.04
CA PHE A 55 -12.68 -10.14 -10.98
C PHE A 55 -11.95 -9.47 -12.14
N VAL A 56 -10.61 -9.47 -12.16
CA VAL A 56 -9.83 -9.10 -13.35
C VAL A 56 -9.66 -10.32 -14.26
N ARG A 57 -10.78 -10.95 -14.62
CA ARG A 57 -10.87 -11.83 -15.78
C ARG A 57 -12.13 -11.46 -16.54
N THR A 58 -11.92 -10.94 -17.75
CA THR A 58 -12.93 -10.74 -18.79
C THR A 58 -13.73 -9.42 -18.74
N LYS A 59 -13.15 -8.37 -19.32
CA LYS A 59 -13.88 -7.53 -20.29
C LYS A 59 -13.02 -7.34 -21.54
N SER A 60 -12.71 -8.44 -22.21
CA SER A 60 -12.27 -8.43 -23.60
C SER A 60 -13.43 -8.90 -24.45
N ASN A 61 -13.99 -7.95 -25.22
CA ASN A 61 -14.74 -8.12 -26.45
C ASN A 61 -16.23 -8.52 -26.37
N THR A 62 -17.12 -7.52 -26.41
CA THR A 62 -18.34 -7.62 -27.24
C THR A 62 -18.65 -6.26 -27.86
N HIS A 63 -18.62 -6.26 -29.19
CA HIS A 63 -19.10 -5.23 -30.08
C HIS A 63 -20.59 -4.91 -29.79
N SER A 64 -21.02 -3.69 -30.15
CA SER A 64 -22.40 -3.28 -30.51
C SER A 64 -23.17 -2.36 -29.53
N VAL A 65 -23.42 -1.16 -30.07
CA VAL A 65 -24.69 -0.41 -30.14
C VAL A 65 -25.46 -0.02 -28.85
N ASP A 66 -25.53 1.30 -28.68
CA ASP A 66 -26.73 2.14 -28.55
C ASP A 66 -27.61 2.12 -27.27
N SER A 67 -28.05 3.36 -26.98
CA SER A 67 -29.27 3.80 -26.30
C SER A 67 -29.33 3.95 -24.77
N SER A 68 -29.99 5.08 -24.46
CA SER A 68 -30.25 5.78 -23.20
C SER A 68 -31.10 5.02 -22.15
N GLU A 69 -31.30 5.72 -21.02
CA GLU A 69 -32.29 5.54 -19.94
C GLU A 69 -31.81 4.62 -18.80
N ASP A 70 -32.21 4.77 -17.54
CA ASP A 70 -32.67 5.83 -16.64
C ASP A 70 -32.80 5.11 -15.27
N LEU A 71 -32.67 5.86 -14.17
CA LEU A 71 -33.12 5.53 -12.81
C LEU A 71 -32.56 4.35 -11.96
N SER A 72 -32.29 4.75 -10.71
CA SER A 72 -32.67 4.09 -9.45
C SER A 72 -31.85 2.93 -8.87
N ASN A 73 -31.00 3.33 -7.92
CA ASN A 73 -30.98 2.86 -6.53
C ASN A 73 -30.96 1.33 -6.32
N LYS A 74 -29.75 0.78 -6.32
CA LYS A 74 -29.43 -0.44 -5.56
C LYS A 74 -28.14 -0.15 -4.81
N ARG A 75 -28.26 0.19 -3.51
CA ARG A 75 -27.15 0.11 -2.55
C ARG A 75 -26.73 -1.36 -2.48
N ASN A 76 -25.93 -1.76 -3.47
CA ASN A 76 -25.05 -2.90 -3.36
C ASN A 76 -24.12 -2.56 -2.19
N PRO A 77 -23.99 -3.40 -1.15
CA PRO A 77 -22.76 -3.40 -0.40
C PRO A 77 -21.72 -3.77 -1.44
N GLY A 78 -21.00 -2.76 -1.96
CA GLY A 78 -19.92 -2.98 -2.91
C GLY A 78 -19.05 -4.10 -2.35
N PRO A 79 -18.56 -5.02 -3.19
CA PRO A 79 -17.83 -6.18 -2.72
C PRO A 79 -16.80 -5.67 -1.72
N ILE A 80 -16.98 -6.01 -0.44
CA ILE A 80 -15.99 -5.72 0.61
C ILE A 80 -14.76 -6.37 0.04
N SER A 81 -13.90 -5.52 -0.52
CA SER A 81 -12.90 -5.93 -1.48
C SER A 81 -12.05 -6.91 -0.72
N TYR A 82 -12.14 -8.20 -1.02
CA TYR A 82 -11.44 -9.24 -0.26
C TYR A 82 -9.96 -8.86 -0.16
N ARG A 83 -9.43 -8.29 -1.26
CA ARG A 83 -8.24 -7.42 -1.38
C ARG A 83 -7.94 -6.56 -0.17
N SER A 84 -8.84 -5.66 0.22
CA SER A 84 -8.69 -4.74 1.34
C SER A 84 -8.54 -5.52 2.66
N SER A 85 -9.27 -6.61 2.87
CA SER A 85 -9.15 -7.36 4.13
C SER A 85 -7.80 -8.06 4.31
N VAL A 86 -7.21 -8.63 3.23
CA VAL A 86 -6.02 -9.48 3.37
C VAL A 86 -4.71 -8.69 3.51
N THR A 87 -4.63 -7.49 2.92
CA THR A 87 -3.45 -6.62 3.03
C THR A 87 -3.66 -5.43 3.96
N SER A 88 -4.88 -5.17 4.46
CA SER A 88 -5.17 -3.98 5.29
C SER A 88 -4.23 -3.84 6.49
N HIS A 89 -3.96 -4.92 7.22
CA HIS A 89 -3.07 -4.83 8.38
C HIS A 89 -1.64 -4.43 7.98
N LEU A 90 -1.10 -5.05 6.93
CA LEU A 90 0.19 -4.68 6.37
C LEU A 90 0.22 -3.22 5.89
N GLU A 91 -0.82 -2.78 5.18
CA GLU A 91 -0.92 -1.40 4.70
C GLU A 91 -0.93 -0.40 5.86
N SER A 92 -1.64 -0.70 6.95
CA SER A 92 -1.66 0.09 8.18
C SER A 92 -0.28 0.18 8.84
N MET A 93 0.48 -0.91 8.87
CA MET A 93 1.86 -0.91 9.38
C MET A 93 2.78 -0.01 8.53
N LEU A 94 2.63 -0.06 7.19
CA LEU A 94 3.38 0.78 6.26
C LEU A 94 3.00 2.25 6.39
N ASP A 95 1.70 2.55 6.53
CA ASP A 95 1.20 3.92 6.71
C ASP A 95 1.70 4.55 8.01
N SER A 96 1.73 3.77 9.09
CA SER A 96 2.28 4.22 10.37
C SER A 96 3.77 4.59 10.26
N ALA A 97 4.55 3.82 9.51
CA ALA A 97 5.95 4.14 9.25
C ALA A 97 6.11 5.39 8.39
N GLN A 98 5.30 5.54 7.33
CA GLN A 98 5.34 6.74 6.47
C GLN A 98 4.96 8.00 7.24
N ASN A 99 3.90 7.95 8.05
CA ASN A 99 3.50 9.07 8.91
C ASN A 99 4.65 9.47 9.85
N LYS A 100 5.30 8.48 10.46
CA LYS A 100 6.44 8.75 11.35
C LYS A 100 7.61 9.42 10.62
N TYR A 101 7.89 8.97 9.39
CA TYR A 101 8.92 9.56 8.55
C TYR A 101 8.58 11.01 8.18
N SER A 102 7.34 11.28 7.76
CA SER A 102 6.89 12.64 7.44
C SER A 102 7.02 13.58 8.64
N GLU A 103 6.57 13.15 9.83
CA GLU A 103 6.74 13.92 11.07
C GLU A 103 8.21 14.23 11.35
N TRP A 104 9.09 13.22 11.23
CA TRP A 104 10.52 13.40 11.43
C TRP A 104 11.11 14.37 10.39
N LYS A 105 10.74 14.24 9.11
CA LYS A 105 11.24 15.10 8.04
C LYS A 105 10.84 16.55 8.23
N THR A 106 9.60 16.81 8.68
CA THR A 106 9.15 18.17 9.03
C THR A 106 9.96 18.76 10.16
N ARG A 107 10.32 17.97 11.18
CA ARG A 107 11.13 18.43 12.32
C ARG A 107 12.61 18.59 11.99
N TYR A 108 13.13 17.81 11.04
CA TYR A 108 14.53 17.84 10.62
C TYR A 108 14.80 18.89 9.53
N SER A 109 13.78 19.30 8.76
CA SER A 109 13.90 20.31 7.70
C SER A 109 13.76 21.76 8.18
N GLN A 110 13.61 21.98 9.50
CA GLN A 110 13.65 23.28 10.17
C GLN A 110 15.00 23.44 10.85
#